data_AF-A0A8X6G960-F1
#
_entry.id   AF-A0A8X6G960-F1
#
_cell.length_a   1.000
_cell.length_b   1.000
_cell.length_c   1.000
_cell.angle_alpha   90.00
_cell.angle_beta   90.00
_cell.angle_gamma   90.00
#
_symmetry.space_group_name_H-M   'P 1'
#
loop_
_entity.id
_entity.type
_entity.pdbx_description
1 polymer ?
#
loop_
_entity_poly.entity_id
_entity_poly.type
_entity_poly.pdbx_seq_one_letter_code
_entity_poly.pdbx_strand_id
1 'polypeptide(L)'
;MYWCTIHKVPELSEKNHVVLVEPLIQKGNEAFVHHLLMYECVGGDPSEYDHYIDFYGHQCHHTNMPDAMKRCEGVFLAWGVGGEDLVLPEYVGLPLVPSPTKYYMMEIHYDNPNLIEGIVDNSGFRIYYTPKLRKYDAGTLMIGSTVSSRVIVPPKQEKYIVTGHSNPKCLDPVLPEDGIKFLGVLLHSHLLGRGLKARHFRKSEELPFLGADTNYDFNYQEYRYYTEEVAFLPGDQITVECTYDSSKRDTATFIVIA
;
A
#
# COMPACT_ATOMS: atom_id res chain seq x y z
N MET A 1 -7.43 11.36 9.11
CA MET A 1 -7.78 12.17 7.92
C MET A 1 -6.89 11.75 6.77
N TYR A 2 -7.44 11.48 5.59
CA TYR A 2 -6.66 11.12 4.41
C TYR A 2 -6.61 12.31 3.44
N TRP A 3 -5.42 12.72 3.02
CA TRP A 3 -5.20 13.85 2.14
C TRP A 3 -4.48 13.43 0.86
N CYS A 4 -5.07 13.77 -0.29
CA CYS A 4 -4.65 13.30 -1.61
C CYS A 4 -4.10 14.45 -2.44
N THR A 5 -2.94 14.24 -3.07
CA THR A 5 -2.32 15.15 -4.04
C THR A 5 -1.97 14.39 -5.32
N ILE A 6 -1.96 15.07 -6.46
CA ILE A 6 -1.63 14.47 -7.77
C ILE A 6 -0.25 14.91 -8.22
N HIS A 7 0.52 13.96 -8.71
CA HIS A 7 1.88 14.17 -9.20
C HIS A 7 2.00 13.55 -10.59
N LYS A 8 2.55 14.30 -11.54
CA LYS A 8 2.88 13.76 -12.86
C LYS A 8 4.20 12.99 -12.77
N VAL A 9 4.34 11.92 -13.55
CA VAL A 9 5.67 11.29 -13.73
C VAL A 9 6.67 12.37 -14.18
N PRO A 10 7.92 12.37 -13.67
CA PRO A 10 8.93 13.33 -14.11
C PRO A 10 9.15 13.24 -15.62
N GLU A 11 9.67 14.32 -16.21
CA GLU A 11 10.10 14.29 -17.61
C GLU A 11 11.29 13.33 -17.76
N LEU A 12 11.02 12.16 -18.36
CA LEU A 12 11.99 11.10 -18.59
C LEU A 12 12.17 10.89 -20.10
N SER A 13 13.41 10.78 -20.56
CA SER A 13 13.71 10.43 -21.96
C SER A 13 13.59 8.92 -22.21
N GLU A 14 13.84 8.11 -21.18
CA GLU A 14 13.84 6.66 -21.23
C GLU A 14 13.34 6.06 -19.90
N LYS A 15 13.15 4.74 -19.88
CA LYS A 15 12.76 4.04 -18.66
C LYS A 15 13.85 4.18 -17.61
N ASN A 16 13.45 4.54 -16.39
CA ASN A 16 14.30 4.56 -15.22
C ASN A 16 13.84 3.52 -14.20
N HIS A 17 14.72 3.21 -13.25
CA HIS A 17 14.42 2.43 -12.07
C HIS A 17 14.56 3.27 -10.82
N VAL A 18 13.51 3.32 -10.00
CA VAL A 18 13.64 3.74 -8.59
C VAL A 18 14.47 2.68 -7.87
N VAL A 19 15.42 3.13 -7.07
CA VAL A 19 16.36 2.28 -6.34
C VAL A 19 16.34 2.50 -4.83
N LEU A 20 15.89 3.67 -4.40
CA LEU A 20 15.77 4.09 -3.01
C LEU A 20 14.58 5.05 -2.88
N VAL A 21 13.79 4.90 -1.81
CA VAL A 21 12.77 5.87 -1.40
C VAL A 21 12.93 6.17 0.08
N GLU A 22 13.03 7.45 0.41
CA GLU A 22 13.04 7.94 1.79
C GLU A 22 11.66 8.54 2.13
N PRO A 23 11.05 8.19 3.27
CA PRO A 23 9.94 8.94 3.82
C PRO A 23 10.46 10.28 4.37
N LEU A 24 9.95 11.39 3.83
CA LEU A 24 10.24 12.72 4.34
C LEU A 24 9.11 13.14 5.28
N ILE A 25 9.32 12.96 6.57
CA ILE A 25 8.36 13.46 7.58
C ILE A 25 8.79 14.85 8.02
N GLN A 26 7.88 15.81 7.95
CA GLN A 26 8.15 17.17 8.40
C GLN A 26 8.49 17.16 9.89
N LYS A 27 9.62 17.78 10.24
CA LYS A 27 10.06 17.88 11.63
C LYS A 27 8.98 18.52 12.51
N GLY A 28 8.62 17.84 13.59
CA GLY A 28 7.55 18.23 14.52
C GLY A 28 6.19 17.60 14.21
N ASN A 29 6.03 16.96 13.04
CA ASN A 29 4.79 16.32 12.63
C ASN A 29 4.83 14.79 12.70
N GLU A 30 5.89 14.22 13.26
CA GLU A 30 6.12 12.76 13.33
C GLU A 30 5.00 12.01 14.08
N ALA A 31 4.33 12.69 15.02
CA ALA A 31 3.20 12.13 15.75
C ALA A 31 1.88 12.10 14.96
N PHE A 32 1.79 12.83 13.84
CA PHE A 32 0.55 12.97 13.08
C PHE A 32 0.58 12.18 11.77
N VAL A 33 1.74 12.01 11.14
CA VAL A 33 1.85 11.29 9.86
C VAL A 33 1.92 9.80 10.11
N HIS A 34 0.82 9.10 9.88
CA HIS A 34 0.70 7.69 10.21
C HIS A 34 1.14 6.76 9.06
N HIS A 35 0.76 7.07 7.82
CA HIS A 35 1.28 6.38 6.64
C HIS A 35 1.21 7.27 5.39
N LEU A 36 2.08 6.96 4.43
CA LEU A 36 2.12 7.57 3.11
C LEU A 36 1.95 6.47 2.06
N LEU A 37 1.09 6.70 1.10
CA LEU A 37 0.85 5.80 -0.03
C LEU A 37 0.99 6.60 -1.32
N MET A 38 1.64 6.02 -2.32
CA MET A 38 1.63 6.56 -3.67
C MET A 38 0.97 5.55 -4.59
N TYR A 39 -0.14 5.94 -5.20
CA TYR A 39 -0.93 5.12 -6.11
C TYR A 39 -0.64 5.48 -7.56
N GLU A 40 -0.54 4.49 -8.43
CA GLU A 40 -0.60 4.65 -9.88
C GLU A 40 -2.03 4.85 -10.34
N CYS A 41 -2.23 5.88 -11.16
CA CYS A 41 -3.51 6.19 -11.78
C CYS A 41 -3.64 5.50 -13.16
N VAL A 42 -4.81 4.92 -13.43
CA VAL A 42 -5.09 4.20 -14.68
C VAL A 42 -5.83 5.09 -15.67
N GLY A 43 -5.37 5.09 -16.93
CA GLY A 43 -6.03 5.79 -18.03
C GLY A 43 -6.00 7.32 -17.89
N GLY A 44 -4.86 7.87 -17.48
CA GLY A 44 -4.72 9.31 -17.30
C GLY A 44 -5.03 10.12 -18.57
N ASP A 45 -5.82 11.18 -18.42
CA ASP A 45 -6.06 12.19 -19.45
C ASP A 45 -5.52 13.54 -18.91
N PRO A 46 -4.61 14.23 -19.63
CA PRO A 46 -4.13 15.55 -19.22
C PRO A 46 -5.25 16.54 -18.91
N SER A 47 -6.38 16.50 -19.64
CA SER A 47 -7.52 17.38 -19.40
C SER A 47 -8.24 17.13 -18.06
N GLU A 48 -8.03 15.96 -17.45
CA GLU A 48 -8.65 15.58 -16.17
C GLU A 48 -7.68 15.71 -14.98
N TYR A 49 -6.36 15.61 -15.22
CA TYR A 49 -5.35 15.56 -14.17
C TYR A 49 -4.44 16.78 -14.09
N ASP A 50 -4.13 17.47 -15.20
CA ASP A 50 -3.08 18.50 -15.19
C ASP A 50 -3.42 19.68 -14.26
N HIS A 51 -4.71 20.02 -14.09
CA HIS A 51 -5.14 21.06 -13.14
C HIS A 51 -5.02 20.67 -11.66
N TYR A 52 -4.71 19.40 -11.35
CA TYR A 52 -4.47 18.92 -9.98
C TYR A 52 -2.98 18.81 -9.60
N ILE A 53 -2.05 18.96 -10.55
CA ILE A 53 -0.60 18.76 -10.28
C ILE A 53 -0.07 19.76 -9.24
N ASP A 54 -0.48 21.03 -9.34
CA ASP A 54 -0.08 22.09 -8.40
C ASP A 54 -1.20 22.45 -7.40
N PHE A 55 -2.22 21.61 -7.31
CA PHE A 55 -3.33 21.83 -6.39
C PHE A 55 -2.92 21.42 -4.98
N TYR A 56 -3.37 22.17 -3.96
CA TYR A 56 -3.06 21.91 -2.55
C TYR A 56 -3.48 20.50 -2.07
N GLY A 57 -4.39 19.87 -2.82
CA GLY A 57 -4.87 18.52 -2.58
C GLY A 57 -6.34 18.49 -2.18
N HIS A 58 -6.86 17.29 -1.99
CA HIS A 58 -8.25 17.05 -1.65
C HIS A 58 -8.34 16.01 -0.55
N GLN A 59 -9.35 16.09 0.31
CA GLN A 59 -9.64 15.00 1.24
C GLN A 59 -9.97 13.72 0.44
N CYS A 60 -9.23 12.65 0.67
CA CYS A 60 -9.47 11.36 0.02
C CYS A 60 -10.79 10.76 0.50
N HIS A 61 -11.41 9.93 -0.33
CA HIS A 61 -12.63 9.17 -0.02
C HIS A 61 -13.84 10.02 0.40
N HIS A 62 -13.76 11.34 0.26
CA HIS A 62 -14.88 12.25 0.47
C HIS A 62 -15.77 12.31 -0.78
N THR A 63 -17.06 12.59 -0.62
CA THR A 63 -18.04 12.63 -1.73
C THR A 63 -17.65 13.59 -2.86
N ASN A 64 -16.92 14.66 -2.52
CA ASN A 64 -16.46 15.67 -3.46
C ASN A 64 -15.11 15.34 -4.12
N MET A 65 -14.49 14.20 -3.81
CA MET A 65 -13.23 13.79 -4.42
C MET A 65 -13.39 13.67 -5.95
N PRO A 66 -12.48 14.26 -6.74
CA PRO A 66 -12.56 14.21 -8.19
C PRO A 66 -12.60 12.78 -8.73
N ASP A 67 -13.44 12.55 -9.75
CA ASP A 67 -13.58 11.22 -10.36
C ASP A 67 -12.28 10.70 -10.97
N ALA A 68 -11.41 11.60 -11.44
CA ALA A 68 -10.07 11.25 -11.90
C ALA A 68 -9.28 10.51 -10.81
N MET A 69 -9.21 11.07 -9.61
CA MET A 69 -8.44 10.51 -8.50
C MET A 69 -8.94 9.12 -8.05
N LYS A 70 -10.23 8.81 -8.28
CA LYS A 70 -10.82 7.49 -7.97
C LYS A 70 -10.25 6.34 -8.82
N ARG A 71 -9.54 6.65 -9.91
CA ARG A 71 -8.88 5.66 -10.78
C ARG A 71 -7.44 5.35 -10.37
N CYS A 72 -7.00 5.86 -9.22
CA CYS A 72 -5.67 5.61 -8.67
C CYS A 72 -5.78 4.52 -7.60
N GLU A 73 -5.53 3.27 -7.98
CA GLU A 73 -5.75 2.08 -7.12
C GLU A 73 -4.49 1.24 -6.90
N GLY A 74 -3.53 1.28 -7.84
CA GLY A 74 -2.33 0.44 -7.78
C GLY A 74 -1.28 1.04 -6.83
N VAL A 75 -1.06 0.45 -5.66
CA VAL A 75 -0.03 0.94 -4.71
C VAL A 75 1.37 0.81 -5.33
N PHE A 76 1.98 1.94 -5.68
CA PHE A 76 3.34 2.02 -6.21
C PHE A 76 4.38 2.11 -5.10
N LEU A 77 4.11 2.92 -4.07
CA LEU A 77 4.92 3.02 -2.86
C LEU A 77 4.04 3.00 -1.63
N ALA A 78 4.53 2.40 -0.55
CA ALA A 78 3.91 2.46 0.76
C ALA A 78 4.95 2.70 1.83
N TRP A 79 4.59 3.47 2.85
CA TRP A 79 5.33 3.62 4.08
C TRP A 79 4.34 3.76 5.22
N GLY A 80 4.63 3.14 6.36
CA GLY A 80 3.86 3.31 7.59
C GLY A 80 4.78 3.66 8.76
N VAL A 81 4.18 4.17 9.83
CA VAL A 81 4.88 4.49 11.08
C VAL A 81 5.74 3.33 11.57
N GLY A 82 6.98 3.63 11.92
CA GLY A 82 8.00 2.62 12.29
C GLY A 82 8.76 2.02 11.11
N GLY A 83 8.34 2.26 9.86
CA GLY A 83 9.08 1.85 8.67
C GLY A 83 10.32 2.72 8.41
N GLU A 84 11.35 2.10 7.83
CA GLU A 84 12.55 2.77 7.34
C GLU A 84 12.47 3.09 5.84
N ASP A 85 13.59 3.51 5.26
CA ASP A 85 13.75 3.71 3.82
C ASP A 85 13.49 2.42 3.04
N LEU A 86 12.84 2.54 1.89
CA LEU A 86 12.72 1.44 0.94
C LEU A 86 14.02 1.37 0.12
N VAL A 87 14.90 0.43 0.48
CA VAL A 87 16.13 0.14 -0.26
C VAL A 87 15.93 -1.11 -1.11
N LEU A 88 15.91 -0.96 -2.44
CA LEU A 88 15.74 -2.11 -3.34
C LEU A 88 17.09 -2.81 -3.61
N PRO A 89 17.13 -4.15 -3.70
CA PRO A 89 18.34 -4.90 -4.04
C PRO A 89 18.96 -4.44 -5.37
N GLU A 90 20.28 -4.53 -5.52
CA GLU A 90 21.00 -4.01 -6.70
C GLU A 90 20.52 -4.55 -8.06
N TYR A 91 19.81 -5.68 -8.07
CA TYR A 91 19.28 -6.34 -9.27
C TYR A 91 17.79 -6.07 -9.52
N VAL A 92 17.11 -5.29 -8.67
CA VAL A 92 15.68 -4.96 -8.79
C VAL A 92 15.43 -3.46 -8.71
N GLY A 93 14.56 -2.92 -9.56
CA GLY A 93 14.11 -1.53 -9.47
C GLY A 93 12.62 -1.36 -9.78
N LEU A 94 11.95 -0.40 -9.13
CA LEU A 94 10.56 -0.08 -9.50
C LEU A 94 10.55 0.73 -10.81
N PRO A 95 9.76 0.32 -11.82
CA PRO A 95 9.82 0.92 -13.13
C PRO A 95 9.14 2.30 -13.19
N LEU A 96 9.91 3.32 -13.59
CA LEU A 96 9.39 4.61 -14.03
C LEU A 96 9.49 4.70 -15.55
N VAL A 97 8.34 4.64 -16.20
CA VAL A 97 8.24 4.68 -17.67
C VAL A 97 7.82 6.08 -18.12
N PRO A 98 8.52 6.71 -19.09
CA PRO A 98 8.09 7.96 -19.70
C PRO A 98 6.66 7.86 -20.22
N SER A 99 5.82 8.81 -19.83
CA SER A 99 4.47 8.89 -20.37
C SER A 99 3.86 10.28 -20.15
N PRO A 100 3.26 10.90 -21.18
CA PRO A 100 2.55 12.18 -21.01
C PRO A 100 1.25 12.03 -20.20
N THR A 101 0.80 10.79 -19.97
CA THR A 101 -0.47 10.45 -19.33
C THR A 101 -0.32 9.61 -18.06
N LYS A 102 0.91 9.49 -17.52
CA LYS A 102 1.14 8.77 -16.26
C LYS A 102 1.16 9.74 -15.08
N TYR A 103 0.26 9.48 -14.14
CA TYR A 103 0.07 10.24 -12.92
C TYR A 103 0.13 9.30 -11.72
N TYR A 104 0.54 9.86 -10.59
CA TYR A 104 0.50 9.23 -9.29
C TYR A 104 -0.34 10.07 -8.34
N MET A 105 -1.07 9.42 -7.45
CA MET A 105 -1.77 10.06 -6.35
C MET A 105 -1.02 9.75 -5.05
N MET A 106 -0.54 10.77 -4.37
CA MET A 106 0.03 10.61 -3.03
C MET A 106 -1.07 10.83 -2.00
N GLU A 107 -1.31 9.83 -1.17
CA GLU A 107 -2.20 9.87 -0.02
C GLU A 107 -1.38 9.89 1.27
N ILE A 108 -1.70 10.82 2.17
CA ILE A 108 -1.16 10.86 3.52
C ILE A 108 -2.31 10.65 4.50
N HIS A 109 -2.15 9.65 5.37
CA HIS A 109 -3.04 9.46 6.51
C HIS A 109 -2.49 10.19 7.73
N TYR A 110 -3.21 11.24 8.15
CA TYR A 110 -2.96 11.96 9.38
C TYR A 110 -3.80 11.38 10.53
N ASP A 111 -3.14 10.92 11.58
CA ASP A 111 -3.75 10.55 12.85
C ASP A 111 -3.67 11.73 13.84
N ASN A 112 -4.78 12.43 14.05
CA ASN A 112 -4.88 13.59 14.94
C ASN A 112 -6.07 13.43 15.89
N PRO A 113 -6.03 12.47 16.84
CA PRO A 113 -7.17 12.15 17.68
C PRO A 113 -7.55 13.28 18.64
N ASN A 114 -6.59 14.16 18.97
CA ASN A 114 -6.79 15.30 19.86
C ASN A 114 -7.23 16.58 19.13
N LEU A 115 -7.43 16.51 17.80
CA LEU A 115 -7.87 17.64 16.96
C LEU A 115 -7.02 18.90 17.15
N ILE A 116 -5.70 18.74 17.23
CA ILE A 116 -4.78 19.86 17.37
C ILE A 116 -4.84 20.70 16.09
N GLU A 117 -5.12 21.99 16.25
CA GLU A 117 -5.23 22.95 15.14
C GLU A 117 -3.90 23.63 14.81
N GLY A 118 -3.81 24.26 13.63
CA GLY A 118 -2.67 25.09 13.22
C GLY A 118 -1.44 24.30 12.77
N ILE A 119 -1.55 22.98 12.61
CA ILE A 119 -0.48 22.13 12.08
C ILE A 119 -0.46 22.26 10.56
N VAL A 120 0.69 22.66 10.01
CA VAL A 120 0.96 22.67 8.58
C VAL A 120 1.96 21.57 8.29
N ASP A 121 1.74 20.78 7.26
CA ASP A 121 2.59 19.66 6.88
C ASP A 121 3.02 19.74 5.43
N ASN A 122 4.23 19.28 5.16
CA ASN A 122 4.82 19.12 3.84
C ASN A 122 5.62 17.81 3.78
N SER A 123 5.08 16.76 4.40
CA SER A 123 5.64 15.41 4.38
C SER A 123 5.39 14.76 3.02
N GLY A 124 6.19 13.76 2.66
CA GLY A 124 6.11 13.10 1.36
C GLY A 124 7.17 12.03 1.16
N PHE A 125 7.45 11.70 -0.09
CA PHE A 125 8.54 10.80 -0.46
C PHE A 125 9.68 11.57 -1.15
N ARG A 126 10.92 11.16 -0.85
CA ARG A 126 12.06 11.42 -1.75
C ARG A 126 12.37 10.17 -2.53
N ILE A 127 12.30 10.25 -3.85
CA ILE A 127 12.44 9.11 -4.75
C ILE A 127 13.76 9.26 -5.52
N TYR A 128 14.67 8.31 -5.35
CA TYR A 128 15.93 8.24 -6.09
C TYR A 128 15.81 7.22 -7.20
N TYR A 129 16.08 7.65 -8.44
CA TYR A 129 15.98 6.81 -9.61
C TYR A 129 17.17 6.99 -10.56
N THR A 130 17.41 6.00 -11.41
CA THR A 130 18.53 5.96 -12.36
C THR A 130 18.10 5.42 -13.72
N PRO A 131 18.70 5.89 -14.84
CA PRO A 131 18.52 5.28 -16.16
C PRO A 131 19.27 3.93 -16.30
N LYS A 132 20.18 3.60 -15.38
CA LYS A 132 20.86 2.29 -15.39
C LYS A 132 19.90 1.21 -14.89
N LEU A 133 19.18 0.60 -15.82
CA LEU A 133 18.23 -0.46 -15.52
C LEU A 133 18.89 -1.63 -14.79
N ARG A 134 18.24 -2.05 -13.71
CA ARG A 134 18.52 -3.28 -12.98
C ARG A 134 17.86 -4.47 -13.70
N LYS A 135 18.23 -5.68 -13.29
CA LYS A 135 17.86 -6.91 -14.01
C LYS A 135 16.34 -7.17 -14.04
N TYR A 136 15.63 -6.85 -12.96
CA TYR A 136 14.20 -7.09 -12.83
C TYR A 136 13.41 -5.84 -12.44
N ASP A 137 12.18 -5.76 -12.94
CA ASP A 137 11.20 -4.79 -12.46
C ASP A 137 10.56 -5.30 -11.16
N ALA A 138 10.46 -4.42 -10.16
CA ALA A 138 9.63 -4.64 -8.99
C ALA A 138 8.19 -4.17 -9.24
N GLY A 139 7.29 -4.68 -8.40
CA GLY A 139 5.93 -4.18 -8.25
C GLY A 139 5.36 -4.57 -6.88
N THR A 140 4.21 -4.01 -6.53
CA THR A 140 3.50 -4.31 -5.30
C THR A 140 2.26 -5.13 -5.62
N LEU A 141 2.05 -6.20 -4.87
CA LEU A 141 0.83 -7.00 -4.94
C LEU A 141 0.06 -6.84 -3.62
N MET A 142 -1.11 -6.21 -3.69
CA MET A 142 -1.99 -6.05 -2.54
C MET A 142 -3.01 -7.18 -2.50
N ILE A 143 -3.03 -7.95 -1.41
CA ILE A 143 -3.95 -9.06 -1.20
C ILE A 143 -4.51 -8.96 0.21
N GLY A 144 -5.81 -9.19 0.34
CA GLY A 144 -6.49 -9.07 1.62
C GLY A 144 -7.98 -9.21 1.48
N SER A 145 -8.69 -8.89 2.56
CA SER A 145 -10.12 -8.64 2.47
C SER A 145 -10.35 -7.31 1.75
N THR A 146 -11.33 -7.25 0.85
CA THR A 146 -11.70 -5.99 0.19
C THR A 146 -12.15 -4.98 1.23
N VAL A 147 -11.74 -3.72 1.07
CA VAL A 147 -12.26 -2.63 1.87
C VAL A 147 -13.70 -2.35 1.44
N SER A 148 -14.66 -2.82 2.25
CA SER A 148 -16.07 -2.80 1.96
C SER A 148 -16.90 -2.81 3.25
N SER A 149 -18.00 -2.05 3.25
CA SER A 149 -19.02 -2.10 4.30
C SER A 149 -19.69 -3.48 4.44
N ARG A 150 -19.40 -4.42 3.54
CA ARG A 150 -19.87 -5.81 3.59
C ARG A 150 -19.01 -6.70 4.47
N VAL A 151 -17.82 -6.25 4.85
CA VAL A 151 -16.94 -6.99 5.76
C VAL A 151 -17.07 -6.40 7.15
N ILE A 152 -17.63 -7.20 8.07
CA ILE A 152 -18.13 -6.73 9.36
C ILE A 152 -17.41 -7.48 10.48
N VAL A 153 -16.87 -6.73 11.44
CA VAL A 153 -16.40 -7.23 12.73
C VAL A 153 -17.48 -6.92 13.78
N PRO A 154 -18.18 -7.92 14.33
CA PRO A 154 -19.18 -7.71 15.37
C PRO A 154 -18.57 -7.06 16.62
N PRO A 155 -19.35 -6.31 17.43
CA PRO A 155 -18.87 -5.83 18.72
C PRO A 155 -18.70 -6.97 19.73
N LYS A 156 -17.96 -6.69 20.81
CA LYS A 156 -17.80 -7.60 21.97
C LYS A 156 -17.12 -8.94 21.65
N GLN A 157 -16.27 -9.00 20.63
CA GLN A 157 -15.48 -10.20 20.31
C GLN A 157 -14.04 -10.00 20.79
N GLU A 158 -13.54 -10.86 21.67
CA GLU A 158 -12.11 -10.87 22.02
C GLU A 158 -11.24 -11.34 20.85
N LYS A 159 -11.80 -12.20 20.00
CA LYS A 159 -11.14 -12.75 18.82
C LYS A 159 -12.14 -12.97 17.70
N TYR A 160 -11.99 -12.21 16.62
CA TYR A 160 -12.77 -12.38 15.39
C TYR A 160 -11.82 -12.41 14.19
N ILE A 161 -11.96 -13.43 13.33
CA ILE A 161 -11.06 -13.60 12.17
C ILE A 161 -11.82 -13.22 10.91
N VAL A 162 -11.21 -12.34 10.11
CA VAL A 162 -11.62 -12.06 8.74
C VAL A 162 -10.56 -12.59 7.80
N THR A 163 -11.01 -13.24 6.74
CA THR A 163 -10.12 -13.82 5.74
C THR A 163 -10.40 -13.26 4.36
N GLY A 164 -9.35 -12.84 3.67
CA GLY A 164 -9.38 -12.48 2.25
C GLY A 164 -8.62 -13.52 1.43
N HIS A 165 -9.15 -13.87 0.27
CA HIS A 165 -8.56 -14.88 -0.61
C HIS A 165 -8.30 -14.29 -1.99
N SER A 166 -7.11 -14.53 -2.55
CA SER A 166 -6.90 -14.35 -3.99
C SER A 166 -7.27 -15.65 -4.71
N ASN A 167 -8.18 -15.59 -5.68
CA ASN A 167 -8.38 -16.72 -6.58
C ASN A 167 -7.04 -16.98 -7.31
N PRO A 168 -6.51 -18.22 -7.39
CA PRO A 168 -5.30 -18.50 -8.14
C PRO A 168 -5.31 -17.92 -9.56
N LYS A 169 -6.49 -17.92 -10.20
CA LYS A 169 -6.69 -17.43 -11.57
C LYS A 169 -6.70 -15.90 -11.69
N CYS A 170 -6.74 -15.18 -10.58
CA CYS A 170 -6.77 -13.72 -10.57
C CYS A 170 -5.50 -13.12 -11.19
N LEU A 171 -4.37 -13.83 -11.06
CA LEU A 171 -3.07 -13.36 -11.52
C LEU A 171 -2.65 -13.97 -12.86
N ASP A 172 -3.36 -14.99 -13.36
CA ASP A 172 -3.07 -15.65 -14.65
C ASP A 172 -2.83 -14.67 -15.81
N PRO A 173 -3.57 -13.54 -15.96
CA PRO A 173 -3.34 -12.63 -17.09
C PRO A 173 -2.04 -11.83 -17.01
N VAL A 174 -1.42 -11.74 -15.84
CA VAL A 174 -0.27 -10.84 -15.58
C VAL A 174 0.97 -11.57 -15.06
N LEU A 175 0.82 -12.81 -14.57
CA LEU A 175 1.93 -13.58 -14.03
C LEU A 175 2.74 -14.25 -15.17
N PRO A 176 4.07 -14.11 -15.20
CA PRO A 176 4.92 -14.84 -16.15
C PRO A 176 4.83 -16.36 -15.95
N GLU A 177 5.17 -17.13 -16.99
CA GLU A 177 5.20 -18.61 -16.91
C GLU A 177 6.15 -19.11 -15.81
N ASP A 178 7.32 -18.46 -15.65
CA ASP A 178 8.30 -18.77 -14.61
C ASP A 178 7.93 -18.18 -13.23
N GLY A 179 6.79 -17.48 -13.13
CA GLY A 179 6.31 -16.83 -11.92
C GLY A 179 7.05 -15.54 -11.56
N ILE A 180 6.90 -15.15 -10.29
CA ILE A 180 7.56 -13.99 -9.68
C ILE A 180 8.25 -14.41 -8.38
N LYS A 181 9.01 -13.48 -7.80
CA LYS A 181 9.55 -13.63 -6.45
C LYS A 181 9.14 -12.48 -5.57
N PHE A 182 8.68 -12.78 -4.37
CA PHE A 182 8.46 -11.77 -3.35
C PHE A 182 9.77 -11.45 -2.64
N LEU A 183 10.06 -10.16 -2.52
CA LEU A 183 11.21 -9.61 -1.79
C LEU A 183 10.91 -9.39 -0.31
N GLY A 184 9.64 -9.15 0.02
CA GLY A 184 9.19 -8.90 1.37
C GLY A 184 7.66 -8.83 1.45
N VAL A 185 7.17 -8.49 2.63
CA VAL A 185 5.75 -8.32 2.94
C VAL A 185 5.56 -7.10 3.83
N LEU A 186 4.46 -6.38 3.66
CA LEU A 186 3.98 -5.36 4.60
C LEU A 186 2.58 -5.77 5.03
N LEU A 187 2.39 -5.99 6.33
CA LEU A 187 1.10 -6.36 6.91
C LEU A 187 0.41 -5.11 7.43
N HIS A 188 -0.86 -4.93 7.09
CA HIS A 188 -1.61 -3.72 7.45
C HIS A 188 -2.99 -4.05 8.01
N SER A 189 -3.33 -3.40 9.12
CA SER A 189 -4.67 -3.41 9.72
C SER A 189 -4.88 -2.11 10.51
N HIS A 190 -6.13 -1.79 10.84
CA HIS A 190 -6.45 -0.65 11.71
C HIS A 190 -6.46 -1.07 13.20
N LEU A 191 -6.88 -0.16 14.08
CA LEU A 191 -6.82 -0.24 15.55
C LEU A 191 -7.32 -1.55 16.21
N LEU A 192 -8.21 -2.31 15.56
CA LEU A 192 -8.69 -3.58 16.12
C LEU A 192 -7.77 -4.76 15.83
N GLY A 193 -6.82 -4.63 14.89
CA GLY A 193 -5.92 -5.70 14.49
C GLY A 193 -5.02 -6.13 15.64
N ARG A 194 -4.88 -7.44 15.83
CA ARG A 194 -3.98 -8.06 16.83
C ARG A 194 -3.05 -9.10 16.24
N GLY A 195 -3.41 -9.68 15.11
CA GLY A 195 -2.50 -10.57 14.39
C GLY A 195 -2.92 -10.76 12.94
N LEU A 196 -1.92 -10.90 12.08
CA LEU A 196 -2.09 -11.03 10.63
C LEU A 196 -1.24 -12.18 10.10
N LYS A 197 -1.77 -12.94 9.14
CA LYS A 197 -1.04 -14.01 8.45
C LYS A 197 -1.33 -13.96 6.96
N ALA A 198 -0.29 -13.95 6.14
CA ALA A 198 -0.34 -14.16 4.71
C ALA A 198 0.08 -15.61 4.41
N ARG A 199 -0.91 -16.47 4.22
CA ARG A 199 -0.78 -17.90 3.97
C ARG A 199 -0.60 -18.16 2.48
N HIS A 200 0.41 -18.95 2.10
CA HIS A 200 0.72 -19.27 0.71
C HIS A 200 0.44 -20.74 0.44
N PHE A 201 -0.30 -21.01 -0.63
CA PHE A 201 -0.67 -22.36 -1.02
C PHE A 201 -0.20 -22.65 -2.43
N ARG A 202 0.29 -23.87 -2.62
CA ARG A 202 0.56 -24.45 -3.94
C ARG A 202 -0.24 -25.73 -4.07
N LYS A 203 -1.24 -25.71 -4.97
CA LYS A 203 -2.23 -26.79 -5.08
C LYS A 203 -2.96 -27.02 -3.74
N SER A 204 -2.72 -28.14 -3.08
CA SER A 204 -3.33 -28.51 -1.79
C SER A 204 -2.37 -28.43 -0.60
N GLU A 205 -1.14 -27.96 -0.83
CA GLU A 205 -0.11 -27.83 0.20
C GLU A 205 0.01 -26.38 0.65
N GLU A 206 0.06 -26.19 1.97
CA GLU A 206 0.38 -24.90 2.58
C GLU A 206 1.90 -24.79 2.71
N LEU A 207 2.46 -23.80 2.01
CA LEU A 207 3.86 -23.43 2.05
C LEU A 207 4.12 -22.51 3.26
N PRO A 208 5.39 -22.22 3.60
CA PRO A 208 5.70 -21.23 4.63
C PRO A 208 4.96 -19.91 4.41
N PHE A 209 4.54 -19.27 5.51
CA PHE A 209 3.82 -18.01 5.43
C PHE A 209 4.69 -16.93 4.78
N LEU A 210 4.09 -16.15 3.89
CA LEU A 210 4.69 -14.92 3.36
C LEU A 210 4.84 -13.88 4.46
N GLY A 211 3.97 -13.89 5.46
CA GLY A 211 4.10 -13.03 6.62
C GLY A 211 3.25 -13.54 7.75
N ALA A 212 3.76 -13.45 8.97
CA ALA A 212 2.98 -13.70 10.17
C ALA A 212 3.41 -12.74 11.26
N ASP A 213 2.44 -12.01 11.79
CA ASP A 213 2.59 -11.21 12.99
C ASP A 213 1.50 -11.61 13.98
N THR A 214 1.88 -12.19 15.11
CA THR A 214 0.94 -12.60 16.16
C THR A 214 0.78 -11.54 17.24
N ASN A 215 1.50 -10.43 17.15
CA ASN A 215 1.45 -9.31 18.08
C ASN A 215 1.49 -7.99 17.30
N TYR A 216 0.61 -7.89 16.31
CA TYR A 216 0.55 -6.75 15.41
C TYR A 216 0.21 -5.47 16.18
N ASP A 217 1.01 -4.42 15.94
CA ASP A 217 0.76 -3.07 16.44
C ASP A 217 0.42 -2.15 15.27
N PHE A 218 -0.70 -1.43 15.38
CA PHE A 218 -1.10 -0.42 14.41
C PHE A 218 -0.02 0.65 14.22
N ASN A 219 0.74 0.95 15.27
CA ASN A 219 1.79 1.98 15.25
C ASN A 219 3.17 1.44 14.82
N TYR A 220 3.23 0.23 14.26
CA TYR A 220 4.46 -0.35 13.75
C TYR A 220 4.20 -1.13 12.45
N GLN A 221 4.36 -0.46 11.33
CA GLN A 221 4.03 -0.93 9.99
C GLN A 221 5.23 -0.79 9.05
N GLU A 222 6.02 -1.85 8.95
CA GLU A 222 7.23 -1.89 8.12
C GLU A 222 7.16 -2.97 7.03
N TYR A 223 8.00 -2.82 6.01
CA TYR A 223 8.34 -3.95 5.15
C TYR A 223 9.26 -4.91 5.89
N ARG A 224 8.87 -6.19 5.91
CA ARG A 224 9.73 -7.29 6.35
C ARG A 224 10.28 -7.99 5.12
N TYR A 225 11.56 -7.81 4.85
CA TYR A 225 12.24 -8.47 3.74
C TYR A 225 12.60 -9.91 4.10
N TYR A 226 12.51 -10.81 3.11
CA TYR A 226 12.92 -12.19 3.32
C TYR A 226 14.43 -12.33 3.23
N THR A 227 15.00 -13.22 4.05
CA THR A 227 16.39 -13.65 3.87
C THR A 227 16.57 -14.39 2.54
N GLU A 228 15.57 -15.18 2.15
CA GLU A 228 15.50 -15.87 0.87
C GLU A 228 14.19 -15.47 0.16
N GLU A 229 14.32 -14.94 -1.07
CA GLU A 229 13.16 -14.52 -1.87
C GLU A 229 12.19 -15.69 -2.09
N VAL A 230 10.88 -15.43 -1.94
CA VAL A 230 9.85 -16.48 -2.03
C VAL A 230 9.28 -16.56 -3.43
N ALA A 231 9.42 -17.72 -4.09
CA ALA A 231 8.89 -17.94 -5.43
C ALA A 231 7.36 -18.14 -5.42
N PHE A 232 6.65 -17.38 -6.24
CA PHE A 232 5.22 -17.46 -6.45
C PHE A 232 4.93 -17.80 -7.92
N LEU A 233 4.28 -18.95 -8.15
CA LEU A 233 4.11 -19.54 -9.47
C LEU A 233 2.64 -19.48 -9.94
N PRO A 234 2.39 -19.61 -11.26
CA PRO A 234 1.04 -19.75 -11.77
C PRO A 234 0.25 -20.87 -11.06
N GLY A 235 -0.96 -20.55 -10.62
CA GLY A 235 -1.82 -21.46 -9.86
C GLY A 235 -1.57 -21.49 -8.34
N ASP A 236 -0.59 -20.75 -7.82
CA ASP A 236 -0.46 -20.52 -6.38
C ASP A 236 -1.59 -19.60 -5.86
N GLN A 237 -1.86 -19.68 -4.56
CA GLN A 237 -2.89 -18.89 -3.88
C GLN A 237 -2.34 -18.22 -2.64
N ILE A 238 -2.79 -16.98 -2.36
CA ILE A 238 -2.56 -16.30 -1.09
C ILE A 238 -3.88 -16.10 -0.37
N THR A 239 -3.87 -16.41 0.91
CA THR A 239 -4.97 -16.15 1.84
C THR A 239 -4.45 -15.29 2.97
N VAL A 240 -5.08 -14.15 3.22
CA VAL A 240 -4.72 -13.26 4.32
C VAL A 240 -5.76 -13.36 5.42
N GLU A 241 -5.32 -13.71 6.62
CA GLU A 241 -6.13 -13.77 7.83
C GLU A 241 -5.79 -12.62 8.76
N CYS A 242 -6.79 -11.84 9.14
CA CYS A 242 -6.67 -10.76 10.12
C CYS A 242 -7.49 -11.13 11.36
N THR A 243 -6.83 -11.17 12.51
CA THR A 243 -7.43 -11.36 13.83
C THR A 243 -7.70 -10.01 14.47
N TYR A 244 -8.95 -9.77 14.82
CA TYR A 244 -9.43 -8.55 15.44
C TYR A 244 -9.89 -8.77 16.89
N ASP A 245 -9.64 -7.79 17.74
CA ASP A 245 -10.22 -7.66 19.08
C ASP A 245 -11.16 -6.45 19.09
N SER A 246 -12.46 -6.72 19.15
CA SER A 246 -13.54 -5.74 19.23
C SER A 246 -14.23 -5.75 20.61
N SER A 247 -13.61 -6.34 21.64
CA SER A 247 -14.16 -6.47 23.00
C SER A 247 -14.64 -5.12 23.58
N LYS A 248 -13.90 -4.05 23.27
CA LYS A 248 -14.18 -2.68 23.71
C LYS A 248 -15.15 -1.89 22.80
N ARG A 249 -15.61 -2.47 21.68
CA ARG A 249 -16.59 -1.82 20.78
C ARG A 249 -18.01 -2.15 21.22
N ASP A 250 -18.89 -1.16 21.17
CA ASP A 250 -20.34 -1.33 21.44
C ASP A 250 -21.15 -1.57 20.16
N THR A 251 -20.61 -1.18 19.00
CA THR A 251 -21.24 -1.30 17.68
C THR A 251 -20.36 -2.10 16.71
N ALA A 252 -20.99 -2.61 15.66
CA ALA A 252 -20.29 -3.29 14.59
C ALA A 252 -19.25 -2.36 13.94
N THR A 253 -18.10 -2.92 13.62
CA THR A 253 -17.04 -2.21 12.90
C THR A 253 -17.00 -2.72 11.47
N PHE A 254 -17.06 -1.79 10.52
CA PHE A 254 -16.98 -2.09 9.09
C PHE A 254 -15.54 -1.89 8.62
N ILE A 255 -15.05 -2.76 7.75
CA ILE A 255 -13.73 -2.58 7.12
C ILE A 255 -13.91 -1.61 5.95
N VAL A 256 -13.88 -0.32 6.24
CA VAL A 256 -13.95 0.78 5.26
C VAL A 256 -12.72 1.67 5.42
N ILE A 257 -12.38 2.45 4.38
CA ILE A 257 -11.40 3.53 4.52
C ILE A 257 -12.08 4.62 5.35
N ALA A 258 -11.39 5.12 6.38
CA ALA A 258 -11.96 5.98 7.41
C ALA A 258 -12.03 7.46 7.01
#